data_AF-A0A842LAT5-F1
#
_entry.id   AF-A0A842LAT5-F1
#
_cell.length_a   1.000
_cell.length_b   1.000
_cell.length_c   1.000
_cell.angle_alpha   90.00
_cell.angle_beta   90.00
_cell.angle_gamma   90.00
#
_symmetry.space_group_name_H-M   'P 1'
#
loop_
_entity.id
_entity.type
_entity.pdbx_description
1 polymer ?
#
loop_
_entity_poly.entity_id
_entity_poly.type
_entity_poly.pdbx_seq_one_letter_code
_entity_poly.pdbx_strand_id
1 'polypeptide(L)' 'MNAKCIMIQGTSSSAGKTVIVAALCRIFAKKGYRVAPFKSQNMSLNSYTTNENREIAMAQVLQAEAAGVEPSHHMNP' A
#
# COMPACT_ATOMS: atom_id res chain seq x y z
N MET A 1 14.21 -14.95 2.09
CA MET A 1 14.13 -14.17 3.36
C MET A 1 12.66 -13.85 3.61
N ASN A 2 12.17 -14.03 4.84
CA ASN A 2 10.81 -13.63 5.20
C ASN A 2 10.78 -12.15 5.60
N ALA A 3 9.85 -11.39 5.05
CA ALA A 3 9.59 -10.02 5.48
C ALA A 3 8.86 -10.01 6.84
N LYS A 4 9.09 -8.98 7.66
CA LYS A 4 8.23 -8.72 8.81
C LYS A 4 6.93 -8.07 8.32
N CYS A 5 5.79 -8.66 8.66
CA CYS A 5 4.48 -8.17 8.22
C CYS A 5 3.77 -7.46 9.38
N ILE A 6 3.18 -6.30 9.09
CA ILE A 6 2.33 -5.55 10.02
C ILE A 6 0.97 -5.37 9.34
N MET A 7 -0.08 -5.91 9.96
CA MET A 7 -1.45 -5.74 9.46
C MET A 7 -2.14 -4.60 10.20
N ILE A 8 -2.71 -3.65 9.45
CA ILE A 8 -3.48 -2.53 9.99
C ILE A 8 -4.97 -2.81 9.81
N GLN A 9 -5.66 -3.06 10.93
CA GLN A 9 -7.09 -3.38 10.98
C GLN A 9 -7.89 -2.20 11.53
N GLY A 10 -9.19 -2.21 11.31
CA GLY A 10 -10.11 -1.19 11.81
C GLY A 10 -11.54 -1.70 11.79
N THR A 11 -12.37 -1.20 12.70
CA THR A 11 -13.73 -1.71 12.98
C THR A 11 -14.77 -1.27 11.95
N SER A 12 -14.45 -0.31 11.09
CA SER A 12 -15.33 0.19 10.04
C SER A 12 -14.56 0.55 8.77
N SER A 13 -15.30 0.66 7.67
CA SER A 13 -14.83 1.37 6.48
C SER A 13 -14.54 2.83 6.84
N SER A 14 -13.58 3.45 6.16
CA SER A 14 -13.18 4.85 6.38
C SER A 14 -12.58 5.20 7.75
N ALA A 15 -12.26 4.22 8.60
CA ALA A 15 -11.54 4.41 9.87
C ALA A 15 -10.09 4.94 9.75
N GLY A 16 -9.67 5.49 8.61
CA GLY A 16 -8.33 6.05 8.41
C GLY A 16 -7.20 5.06 8.09
N LYS A 17 -7.50 3.76 7.94
CA LYS A 17 -6.51 2.69 7.67
C LYS A 17 -5.54 3.03 6.52
N THR A 18 -6.07 3.53 5.40
CA THR A 18 -5.26 3.89 4.22
C THR A 18 -4.18 4.92 4.56
N VAL A 19 -4.56 5.97 5.29
CA VAL A 19 -3.67 7.07 5.68
C VAL A 19 -2.62 6.58 6.68
N ILE A 20 -3.03 5.75 7.65
CA ILE A 20 -2.11 5.16 8.64
C ILE A 20 -1.06 4.29 7.93
N VAL A 21 -1.46 3.43 6.99
CA VAL A 21 -0.51 2.61 6.22
C VAL A 21 0.45 3.47 5.41
N ALA A 22 -0.03 4.54 4.76
CA ALA A 22 0.83 5.46 4.02
C ALA A 22 1.84 6.17 4.96
N ALA A 23 1.39 6.64 6.13
CA ALA A 23 2.26 7.26 7.13
C ALA A 23 3.34 6.30 7.63
N LEU A 24 2.98 5.05 7.93
CA LEU A 24 3.94 4.02 8.34
C LEU A 24 4.94 3.70 7.23
N CYS A 25 4.49 3.56 5.99
CA CYS A 25 5.36 3.39 4.82
C CYS A 25 6.38 4.53 4.73
N ARG A 26 5.93 5.79 4.87
CA ARG A 26 6.82 6.95 4.83
C ARG A 26 7.83 6.97 5.98
N ILE A 27 7.39 6.65 7.20
CA ILE A 27 8.26 6.60 8.37
C ILE A 27 9.33 5.52 8.21
N PHE A 28 8.95 4.31 7.78
CA PHE A 28 9.88 3.21 7.61
C PHE A 28 10.87 3.45 6.47
N ALA A 29 10.41 3.98 5.34
CA ALA A 29 11.28 4.38 4.23
C ALA A 29 12.29 5.44 4.68
N LYS A 30 11.86 6.49 5.39
CA LYS A 30 12.76 7.54 5.93
C LYS A 30 13.76 7.01 6.97
N LYS A 31 13.45 5.90 7.64
CA LYS A 31 14.36 5.21 8.56
C LYS A 31 15.33 4.24 7.85
N GLY A 32 15.29 4.16 6.51
CA GLY A 32 16.16 3.29 5.71
C GLY A 32 15.68 1.84 5.60
N TYR A 33 14.46 1.53 6.04
CA TYR A 33 13.89 0.19 5.86
C TYR A 33 13.33 0.00 4.45
N ARG A 34 13.53 -1.19 3.89
CA ARG A 34 12.76 -1.65 2.72
C ARG A 34 11.36 -1.99 3.17
N VAL A 35 10.38 -1.22 2.73
CA VAL A 35 8.96 -1.37 3.05
C VAL A 35 8.15 -1.35 1.76
N ALA A 36 7.09 -2.15 1.71
CA ALA A 36 6.12 -2.14 0.63
C ALA A 36 4.71 -2.32 1.23
N PRO A 37 3.69 -1.64 0.67
CA PRO A 37 2.32 -1.85 1.08
C PRO A 37 1.74 -3.12 0.44
N PHE A 38 0.72 -3.67 1.08
CA PHE A 38 -0.12 -4.70 0.49
C PHE A 38 -1.53 -4.55 1.04
N LYS A 39 -2.53 -4.69 0.17
CA LYS A 39 -3.93 -4.80 0.59
C LYS A 39 -4.42 -6.21 0.34
N SER A 40 -4.97 -6.85 1.37
CA SER A 40 -5.47 -8.23 1.26
C SER A 40 -6.79 -8.36 0.50
N GLN A 41 -7.54 -7.27 0.39
CA GLN A 41 -8.80 -7.25 -0.34
C GLN A 41 -9.02 -5.88 -0.98
N ASN A 42 -9.33 -5.87 -2.28
CA ASN A 42 -9.66 -4.66 -3.01
C ASN A 42 -11.11 -4.69 -3.51
N MET A 43 -11.90 -3.69 -3.11
CA MET A 43 -13.27 -3.43 -3.60
C MET A 43 -13.38 -2.03 -4.22
N SER A 44 -12.25 -1.36 -4.47
CA SER A 44 -12.25 -0.02 -5.04
C SER A 44 -12.44 -0.08 -6.55
N LEU A 45 -13.34 0.77 -7.06
CA LEU A 45 -13.51 1.02 -8.50
C LEU A 45 -12.50 2.05 -9.04
N ASN A 46 -11.72 2.70 -8.16
CA ASN A 46 -10.72 3.69 -8.55
C ASN A 46 -9.36 3.00 -8.69
N SER A 47 -9.02 2.63 -9.93
CA SER A 47 -7.75 2.00 -10.29
C SER A 47 -6.78 2.96 -11.00
N TYR A 48 -5.50 2.62 -10.93
CA TYR A 48 -4.40 3.18 -11.70
C TYR A 48 -3.78 2.03 -12.50
N THR A 49 -3.31 2.34 -13.71
CA THR A 49 -2.64 1.36 -14.58
C THR A 49 -1.14 1.41 -14.34
N THR A 50 -0.56 0.30 -13.89
CA THR A 50 0.90 0.18 -13.69
C THR A 50 1.65 0.15 -15.02
N ASN A 51 2.98 0.26 -14.96
CA ASN A 51 3.86 0.14 -16.14
C ASN A 51 3.72 -1.21 -16.88
N GLU A 52 3.19 -2.23 -16.21
CA GLU A 52 2.92 -3.55 -16.80
C GLU A 52 1.50 -3.67 -17.38
N ASN A 53 0.77 -2.55 -17.51
CA ASN A 53 -0.63 -2.51 -17.92
C ASN A 53 -1.55 -3.37 -17.03
N ARG A 54 -1.24 -3.44 -15.73
CA ARG A 54 -2.07 -4.10 -14.72
C ARG A 54 -2.72 -3.06 -13.82
N GLU A 55 -3.78 -3.43 -13.13
CA GLU A 55 -4.51 -2.49 -12.27
C GLU A 55 -4.04 -2.54 -10.81
N ILE A 56 -4.06 -1.36 -10.18
CA ILE A 56 -3.84 -1.18 -8.76
C ILE A 56 -4.82 -0.14 -8.22
N ALA A 57 -5.40 -0.36 -7.03
CA ALA A 57 -6.24 0.66 -6.42
C ALA A 57 -5.45 1.92 -6.06
N MET A 58 -6.09 3.09 -6.21
CA MET A 58 -5.44 4.37 -5.96
C MET A 58 -4.89 4.53 -4.53
N ALA A 59 -5.55 3.93 -3.55
CA ALA A 59 -5.06 3.94 -2.17
C ALA A 59 -3.69 3.24 -2.02
N GLN A 60 -3.39 2.24 -2.83
CA GLN A 60 -2.14 1.50 -2.77
C GLN A 60 -1.04 2.20 -3.57
N VAL A 61 -1.38 2.94 -4.63
CA VAL A 61 -0.44 3.86 -5.29
C VAL A 61 0.06 4.91 -4.30
N LEU A 62 -0.84 5.58 -3.57
CA LEU A 62 -0.48 6.54 -2.53
C LEU A 62 0.48 5.94 -1.49
N GLN A 63 0.24 4.68 -1.10
CA GLN A 63 1.08 3.99 -0.13
C GLN A 63 2.45 3.60 -0.73
N ALA A 64 2.50 3.21 -2.01
CA ALA A 64 3.73 2.90 -2.73
C ALA A 64 4.61 4.15 -2.85
N GLU A 65 4.02 5.28 -3.24
CA GLU A 65 4.69 6.59 -3.25
C GLU A 65 5.21 6.98 -1.87
N ALA A 66 4.43 6.74 -0.82
CA ALA A 66 4.87 6.99 0.55
C ALA A 66 6.05 6.09 0.95
N ALA A 67 6.06 4.83 0.52
CA ALA A 67 7.17 3.90 0.68
C ALA A 67 8.38 4.22 -0.22
N GLY A 68 8.24 5.11 -1.21
CA GLY A 68 9.31 5.44 -2.17
C GLY A 68 9.59 4.31 -3.15
N VAL A 69 8.58 3.52 -3.50
CA VAL A 69 8.66 2.41 -4.44
C VAL A 69 7.66 2.59 -5.58
N GLU A 70 7.99 2.05 -6.75
CA GLU A 70 7.08 2.06 -7.89
C GLU A 70 5.79 1.29 -7.58
N PRO A 71 4.60 1.84 -7.89
CA PRO A 71 3.34 1.11 -7.75
C PRO A 71 3.35 -0.18 -8.56
N SER A 72 3.07 -1.30 -7.90
CA SER A 72 3.05 -2.63 -8.52
C SER A 72 1.72 -3.32 -8.28
N HIS A 73 1.26 -4.09 -9.28
CA HIS A 73 0.01 -4.85 -9.19
C HIS A 73 0.06 -5.91 -8.07
N HIS A 74 1.26 -6.38 -7.71
CA HIS A 74 1.50 -7.30 -6.58
C HIS A 74 1.20 -6.70 -5.20
N MET A 75 0.97 -5.39 -5.08
CA MET A 75 0.57 -4.74 -3.83
C MET A 75 -0.94 -4.89 -3.54
N ASN A 76 -1.65 -5.61 -4.41
CA ASN A 76 -3.07 -5.94 -4.33
C ASN A 76 -3.24 -7.44 -4.57
N PRO A 77 -4.41 -8.01 -4.21
CA PRO A 77 -4.71 -9.40 -4.54
C PRO A 77 -4.96 -9.58 -6.05
#